data_AF-A0A1I2JCV8-F1
#
_entry.id   AF-A0A1I2JCV8-F1
#
_cell.length_a   1.000
_cell.length_b   1.000
_cell.length_c   1.000
_cell.angle_alpha   90.00
_cell.angle_beta   90.00
_cell.angle_gamma   90.00
#
_symmetry.space_group_name_H-M   'P 1'
#
loop_
_entity.id
_entity.type
_entity.pdbx_description
1 polymer ?
#
loop_
_entity_poly.entity_id
_entity_poly.type
_entity_poly.pdbx_seq_one_letter_code
_entity_poly.pdbx_strand_id
1 'polypeptide(L)'
;MTSISSASPGLSQNDPKNRLFGPLPDVSAEAGYVEEHPKRVGFFTDTSVCIGCKACEVACKEWNTLPMDDADGKRDAIGMSGMSYDNTGMLGANSWRHVAFIEQTRVVDLPMPAVGLPGAKNRPDVPQLGAPDTGDVDTTAKAQASVLNAEALAEFDPQTGQTGADKQIRWLMSSDVCKHCTHAGCLDVCPTGALFRTEFGTVVVQQDICNGCGYCVPSCPYGVIDQRKDDGRVFKCTMCYDRLTDGLQPACATACPTQSIQFGDLDELQARADARLATLQEQGVETARLYGRDEDDGVGGAGAFFLLLDEPEVYGLPPDPVVTTRDLPAMWKAAATGAAMMVGVALSAVLGSRRR
;
A
#
# COMPACT_ATOMS: atom_id res chain seq x y z
N MET A 1 48.66 -17.80 -17.53
CA MET A 1 47.51 -17.08 -18.11
C MET A 1 46.30 -17.41 -17.25
N THR A 2 46.03 -16.56 -16.28
CA THR A 2 44.97 -16.71 -15.28
C THR A 2 43.69 -16.16 -15.90
N SER A 3 42.68 -16.99 -16.10
CA SER A 3 41.36 -16.55 -16.59
C SER A 3 40.66 -15.76 -15.50
N ILE A 4 40.51 -14.44 -15.71
CA ILE A 4 39.64 -13.60 -14.89
C ILE A 4 38.21 -13.87 -15.37
N SER A 5 37.48 -14.72 -14.62
CA SER A 5 36.04 -14.94 -14.79
C SER A 5 35.31 -13.69 -14.30
N SER A 6 34.77 -12.88 -15.24
CA SER A 6 34.21 -11.55 -14.97
C SER A 6 32.72 -11.56 -14.58
N ALA A 7 32.27 -12.60 -13.89
CA ALA A 7 30.99 -12.59 -13.19
C ALA A 7 31.18 -13.34 -11.88
N SER A 8 31.27 -12.61 -10.77
CA SER A 8 31.32 -13.20 -9.44
C SER A 8 30.10 -14.12 -9.27
N PRO A 9 30.28 -15.37 -8.77
CA PRO A 9 29.19 -16.31 -8.49
C PRO A 9 28.09 -15.76 -7.56
N GLY A 10 28.35 -14.64 -6.88
CA GLY A 10 27.41 -14.03 -5.94
C GLY A 10 26.13 -13.45 -6.54
N LEU A 11 26.07 -13.12 -7.84
CA LEU A 11 24.84 -12.54 -8.41
C LEU A 11 23.82 -13.58 -8.89
N SER A 12 24.01 -14.86 -8.56
CA SER A 12 23.01 -15.89 -8.84
C SER A 12 21.99 -15.95 -7.71
N GLN A 13 20.72 -16.20 -8.05
CA GLN A 13 19.59 -16.39 -7.13
C GLN A 13 19.83 -17.43 -6.01
N ASN A 14 20.94 -18.18 -6.07
CA ASN A 14 21.28 -19.27 -5.16
C ASN A 14 22.47 -18.96 -4.22
N ASP A 15 23.08 -17.76 -4.26
CA ASP A 15 24.04 -17.37 -3.21
C ASP A 15 23.28 -16.73 -2.04
N PRO A 16 23.20 -17.39 -0.86
CA PRO A 16 22.55 -16.82 0.32
C PRO A 16 23.19 -15.51 0.80
N LYS A 17 24.37 -15.13 0.31
CA LYS A 17 25.07 -13.89 0.73
C LYS A 17 24.83 -12.69 -0.19
N ASN A 18 24.13 -12.86 -1.31
CA ASN A 18 24.02 -11.82 -2.36
C ASN A 18 22.67 -11.92 -3.12
N ARG A 19 21.57 -12.06 -2.38
CA ARG A 19 20.22 -12.07 -2.95
C ARG A 19 19.74 -10.64 -3.22
N LEU A 20 19.54 -10.31 -4.49
CA LEU A 20 19.01 -9.01 -4.91
C LEU A 20 17.48 -8.97 -4.96
N PHE A 21 16.82 -10.14 -4.94
CA PHE A 21 15.36 -10.31 -4.95
C PHE A 21 14.99 -11.73 -4.50
N GLY A 22 13.69 -11.97 -4.24
CA GLY A 22 13.11 -13.25 -3.85
C GLY A 22 12.91 -13.41 -2.34
N PRO A 23 12.58 -14.62 -1.86
CA PRO A 23 12.35 -14.86 -0.43
C PRO A 23 13.62 -14.67 0.40
N LEU A 24 13.45 -13.98 1.54
CA LEU A 24 14.49 -13.77 2.54
C LEU A 24 13.99 -14.27 3.90
N PRO A 25 14.47 -15.44 4.38
CA PRO A 25 13.97 -16.03 5.62
C PRO A 25 14.18 -15.12 6.84
N ASP A 26 15.30 -14.40 6.86
CA ASP A 26 15.66 -13.54 7.98
C ASP A 26 16.32 -12.24 7.50
N VAL A 27 15.47 -11.24 7.28
CA VAL A 27 15.90 -9.90 6.87
C VAL A 27 16.76 -9.21 7.92
N SER A 28 16.60 -9.52 9.22
CA SER A 28 17.33 -8.88 10.30
C SER A 28 18.73 -9.48 10.41
N ALA A 29 18.85 -10.81 10.35
CA ALA A 29 20.14 -11.47 10.32
C ALA A 29 21.00 -11.02 9.13
N GLU A 30 20.41 -10.88 7.94
CA GLU A 30 21.12 -10.37 6.77
C GLU A 30 21.56 -8.90 6.90
N ALA A 31 20.83 -8.11 7.69
CA ALA A 31 21.23 -6.74 8.03
C ALA A 31 22.34 -6.68 9.10
N GLY A 32 22.82 -7.82 9.59
CA GLY A 32 23.97 -7.93 10.50
C GLY A 32 23.60 -8.04 11.98
N TYR A 33 22.33 -8.23 12.32
CA TYR A 33 21.91 -8.52 13.70
C TYR A 33 22.15 -10.01 14.00
N VAL A 34 23.13 -10.36 14.84
CA VAL A 34 23.50 -11.77 15.11
C VAL A 34 22.84 -12.35 16.37
N GLU A 35 22.27 -13.55 16.20
CA GLU A 35 21.80 -14.59 17.14
C GLU A 35 20.73 -14.25 18.21
N GLU A 36 20.49 -12.99 18.59
CA GLU A 36 19.39 -12.61 19.51
C GLU A 36 18.67 -11.33 19.06
N HIS A 37 18.13 -11.30 17.83
CA HIS A 37 17.19 -10.24 17.44
C HIS A 37 15.72 -10.69 17.58
N PRO A 38 14.80 -9.74 17.80
CA PRO A 38 13.37 -10.01 17.77
C PRO A 38 12.95 -10.66 16.45
N LYS A 39 11.84 -11.39 16.50
CA LYS A 39 11.17 -11.84 15.27
C LYS A 39 10.78 -10.64 14.42
N ARG A 40 10.72 -10.86 13.10
CA ARG A 40 10.20 -9.86 12.17
C ARG A 40 8.75 -9.55 12.52
N VAL A 41 8.47 -8.27 12.72
CA VAL A 41 7.11 -7.78 12.98
C VAL A 41 6.54 -7.12 11.73
N GLY A 42 5.21 -6.98 11.70
CA GLY A 42 4.56 -6.36 10.57
C GLY A 42 3.16 -5.82 10.84
N PHE A 43 2.53 -5.35 9.76
CA PHE A 43 1.12 -5.02 9.72
C PHE A 43 0.36 -6.00 8.82
N PHE A 44 -0.78 -6.48 9.31
CA PHE A 44 -1.84 -7.03 8.47
C PHE A 44 -3.01 -6.05 8.46
N THR A 45 -3.32 -5.50 7.28
CA THR A 45 -4.46 -4.59 7.10
C THR A 45 -5.61 -5.31 6.41
N ASP A 46 -6.68 -5.62 7.16
CA ASP A 46 -7.92 -6.16 6.63
C ASP A 46 -8.87 -5.01 6.21
N THR A 47 -8.96 -4.77 4.89
CA THR A 47 -9.82 -3.71 4.35
C THR A 47 -11.32 -4.02 4.50
N SER A 48 -11.69 -5.29 4.72
CA SER A 48 -13.10 -5.71 4.83
C SER A 48 -13.79 -5.21 6.10
N VAL A 49 -13.00 -4.83 7.11
CA VAL A 49 -13.49 -4.28 8.38
C VAL A 49 -13.02 -2.84 8.61
N CYS A 50 -12.41 -2.22 7.60
CA CYS A 50 -12.05 -0.80 7.64
C CYS A 50 -13.31 0.05 7.51
N ILE A 51 -13.53 0.95 8.47
CA ILE A 51 -14.70 1.86 8.47
C ILE A 51 -14.33 3.29 8.03
N GLY A 52 -13.12 3.50 7.53
CA GLY A 52 -12.69 4.81 7.04
C GLY A 52 -12.53 5.91 8.11
N CYS A 53 -12.54 5.59 9.42
CA CYS A 53 -12.59 6.59 10.49
C CYS A 53 -11.40 7.58 10.58
N LYS A 54 -10.32 7.37 9.81
CA LYS A 54 -9.07 8.14 9.82
C LYS A 54 -8.34 8.25 11.17
N ALA A 55 -8.76 7.51 12.20
CA ALA A 55 -8.08 7.48 13.51
C ALA A 55 -6.60 7.07 13.40
N CYS A 56 -6.29 6.18 12.46
CA CYS A 56 -4.92 5.74 12.19
C CYS A 56 -4.03 6.84 11.57
N GLU A 57 -4.59 7.76 10.79
CA GLU A 57 -3.86 8.93 10.29
C GLU A 57 -3.55 9.91 11.42
N VAL A 58 -4.57 10.24 12.21
CA VAL A 58 -4.45 11.19 13.33
C VAL A 58 -3.45 10.68 14.36
N ALA A 59 -3.55 9.41 14.77
CA ALA A 59 -2.61 8.82 15.72
C ALA A 59 -1.17 8.77 15.17
N CYS A 60 -1.01 8.54 13.86
CA CYS A 60 0.32 8.58 13.24
C CYS A 60 0.92 9.99 13.28
N LYS A 61 0.12 11.02 12.96
CA LYS A 61 0.57 12.41 12.98
C LYS A 61 0.87 12.89 14.40
N GLU A 62 -0.02 12.60 15.36
CA GLU A 62 0.15 12.96 16.76
C GLU A 62 1.45 12.39 17.32
N TRP A 63 1.65 11.07 17.17
CA TRP A 63 2.79 10.39 17.76
C TRP A 63 4.12 10.88 17.16
N ASN A 64 4.17 11.03 15.84
CA ASN A 64 5.38 11.42 15.13
C ASN A 64 5.53 12.95 15.00
N THR A 65 4.63 13.74 15.60
CA THR A 65 4.61 15.21 15.51
C THR A 65 4.65 15.74 14.06
N LEU A 66 3.96 15.05 13.16
CA LEU A 66 3.99 15.38 11.73
C LEU A 66 3.23 16.68 11.45
N PRO A 67 3.73 17.53 10.54
CA PRO A 67 2.97 18.67 10.07
C PRO A 67 1.60 18.28 9.51
N MET A 68 0.65 19.20 9.66
CA MET A 68 -0.58 19.17 8.88
C MET A 68 -0.25 19.71 7.49
N ASP A 69 -0.71 19.04 6.44
CA ASP A 69 -0.67 19.57 5.08
C ASP A 69 -2.09 19.53 4.51
N ASP A 70 -2.42 20.49 3.64
CA ASP A 70 -3.56 20.33 2.73
C ASP A 70 -3.24 19.31 1.61
N ALA A 71 -4.26 18.97 0.82
CA ALA A 71 -4.13 18.08 -0.33
C ALA A 71 -3.10 18.57 -1.38
N ASP A 72 -2.69 19.84 -1.33
CA ASP A 72 -1.70 20.46 -2.22
C ASP A 72 -0.29 20.56 -1.59
N GLY A 73 -0.11 20.01 -0.39
CA GLY A 73 1.16 20.00 0.34
C GLY A 73 1.53 21.34 0.97
N LYS A 74 0.54 22.20 1.24
CA LYS A 74 0.72 23.45 1.99
C LYS A 74 0.66 23.14 3.48
N ARG A 75 1.75 23.45 4.17
CA ARG A 75 1.89 23.23 5.61
C ARG A 75 0.89 24.04 6.43
N ASP A 76 0.48 23.44 7.53
CA ASP A 76 -0.43 23.97 8.56
C ASP A 76 -1.77 24.46 7.99
N ALA A 77 -2.18 23.89 6.85
CA ALA A 77 -3.48 24.13 6.24
C ALA A 77 -4.36 22.88 6.39
N ILE A 78 -5.62 23.09 6.78
CA ILE A 78 -6.65 22.06 6.60
C ILE A 78 -7.15 22.20 5.17
N GLY A 79 -6.63 21.36 4.29
CA GLY A 79 -7.16 21.20 2.94
C GLY A 79 -8.36 20.32 2.95
N MET A 80 -9.52 20.85 2.62
CA MET A 80 -10.60 19.99 2.15
C MET A 80 -10.42 19.82 0.65
N SER A 81 -10.26 18.58 0.18
CA SER A 81 -10.19 18.31 -1.26
C SER A 81 -11.47 18.77 -1.96
N GLY A 82 -12.59 18.81 -1.21
CA GLY A 82 -13.91 19.20 -1.70
C GLY A 82 -14.54 18.16 -2.63
N MET A 83 -13.83 17.08 -2.93
CA MET A 83 -14.19 16.08 -3.92
C MET A 83 -14.44 14.68 -3.33
N SER A 84 -13.94 14.41 -2.12
CA SER A 84 -14.09 13.12 -1.44
C SER A 84 -13.94 13.28 0.08
N TYR A 85 -14.35 12.26 0.84
CA TYR A 85 -13.97 12.12 2.25
C TYR A 85 -12.46 11.91 2.42
N ASP A 86 -11.77 11.55 1.34
CA ASP A 86 -10.33 11.59 1.28
C ASP A 86 -9.80 13.02 1.12
N ASN A 87 -9.39 13.60 2.25
CA ASN A 87 -8.74 14.92 2.33
C ASN A 87 -7.22 14.86 2.40
N THR A 88 -6.64 13.66 2.53
CA THR A 88 -5.20 13.47 2.67
C THR A 88 -4.56 13.18 1.31
N GLY A 89 -5.33 12.58 0.40
CA GLY A 89 -4.98 12.37 -1.00
C GLY A 89 -4.05 11.18 -1.21
N MET A 90 -2.81 11.29 -0.71
CA MET A 90 -1.82 10.22 -0.82
C MET A 90 -0.80 10.25 0.31
N LEU A 91 -0.01 9.19 0.41
CA LEU A 91 1.16 9.15 1.26
C LEU A 91 2.21 10.17 0.79
N GLY A 92 2.96 10.74 1.73
CA GLY A 92 4.00 11.71 1.43
C GLY A 92 4.82 12.07 2.67
N ALA A 93 5.67 13.09 2.56
CA ALA A 93 6.66 13.40 3.59
C ALA A 93 6.05 13.80 4.96
N ASN A 94 4.79 14.25 4.97
CA ASN A 94 4.04 14.65 6.18
C ASN A 94 2.83 13.76 6.48
N SER A 95 2.49 12.81 5.59
CA SER A 95 1.34 11.91 5.72
C SER A 95 1.81 10.48 5.52
N TRP A 96 2.22 9.83 6.62
CA TRP A 96 2.83 8.49 6.59
C TRP A 96 1.83 7.34 6.67
N ARG A 97 0.56 7.69 6.91
CA ARG A 97 -0.60 6.81 6.90
C ARG A 97 -1.70 7.57 6.16
N HIS A 98 -2.44 6.87 5.32
CA HIS A 98 -3.50 7.46 4.50
C HIS A 98 -4.70 6.51 4.48
N VAL A 99 -5.91 7.04 4.48
CA VAL A 99 -7.16 6.31 4.31
C VAL A 99 -7.85 6.81 3.05
N ALA A 100 -7.92 5.93 2.06
CA ALA A 100 -8.63 6.13 0.82
C ALA A 100 -10.12 5.76 0.97
N PHE A 101 -10.96 6.52 0.28
CA PHE A 101 -12.40 6.27 0.13
C PHE A 101 -12.70 6.07 -1.36
N ILE A 102 -12.98 4.83 -1.76
CA ILE A 102 -13.13 4.46 -3.17
C ILE A 102 -14.58 4.04 -3.42
N GLU A 103 -15.30 4.87 -4.15
CA GLU A 103 -16.71 4.63 -4.51
C GLU A 103 -16.79 3.83 -5.81
N GLN A 104 -17.60 2.77 -5.80
CA GLN A 104 -17.83 1.94 -6.97
C GLN A 104 -19.33 1.76 -7.20
N THR A 105 -19.75 1.91 -8.46
CA THR A 105 -21.10 1.54 -8.90
C THR A 105 -21.04 0.14 -9.52
N ARG A 106 -21.39 -0.89 -8.74
CA ARG A 106 -21.30 -2.31 -9.16
C ARG A 106 -22.52 -3.09 -8.68
N VAL A 107 -22.80 -4.23 -9.30
CA VAL A 107 -23.65 -5.25 -8.67
C VAL A 107 -22.81 -5.81 -7.52
N VAL A 108 -23.27 -5.67 -6.27
CA VAL A 108 -22.44 -6.00 -5.09
C VAL A 108 -22.75 -7.43 -4.65
N ASP A 109 -21.75 -8.31 -4.77
CA ASP A 109 -21.80 -9.71 -4.32
C ASP A 109 -21.35 -9.88 -2.85
N LEU A 110 -21.40 -8.81 -2.05
CA LEU A 110 -21.09 -8.90 -0.62
C LEU A 110 -22.36 -9.20 0.18
N PRO A 111 -22.38 -10.25 1.02
CA PRO A 111 -23.36 -10.36 2.08
C PRO A 111 -23.06 -9.28 3.12
N MET A 112 -23.59 -8.07 2.92
CA MET A 112 -23.53 -7.02 3.94
C MET A 112 -24.13 -7.60 5.23
N PRO A 113 -23.48 -7.45 6.39
CA PRO A 113 -24.08 -7.85 7.64
C PRO A 113 -25.33 -7.00 7.85
N ALA A 114 -26.50 -7.62 7.63
CA ALA A 114 -27.76 -7.02 7.97
C ALA A 114 -27.77 -6.89 9.50
N VAL A 115 -27.40 -5.71 10.00
CA VAL A 115 -27.71 -5.33 11.38
C VAL A 115 -29.22 -5.19 11.41
N GLY A 116 -29.89 -6.31 11.68
CA GLY A 116 -31.34 -6.33 11.83
C GLY A 116 -31.74 -5.27 12.84
N LEU A 117 -32.64 -4.38 12.44
CA LEU A 117 -33.28 -3.43 13.34
C LEU A 117 -33.73 -4.18 14.62
N PRO A 118 -33.29 -3.75 15.82
CA PRO A 118 -33.77 -4.34 17.07
C PRO A 118 -35.29 -4.14 17.16
N GLY A 119 -36.07 -5.22 16.99
CA GLY A 119 -37.52 -5.19 17.19
C GLY A 119 -38.38 -5.77 16.08
N ALA A 120 -37.83 -6.25 14.97
CA ALA A 120 -38.61 -6.94 13.94
C ALA A 120 -39.00 -8.37 14.35
N LYS A 121 -39.90 -8.50 15.34
CA LYS A 121 -40.69 -9.72 15.55
C LYS A 121 -42.17 -9.37 15.44
N ASN A 122 -42.83 -10.04 14.48
CA ASN A 122 -44.28 -10.18 14.32
C ASN A 122 -45.05 -8.97 13.78
N ARG A 123 -45.39 -9.00 12.47
CA ARG A 123 -46.71 -8.54 12.02
C ARG A 123 -47.17 -9.33 10.78
N PRO A 124 -48.22 -10.18 10.87
CA PRO A 124 -48.66 -11.03 9.76
C PRO A 124 -49.68 -10.37 8.82
N ASP A 125 -49.65 -9.05 8.58
CA ASP A 125 -50.74 -8.42 7.82
C ASP A 125 -50.20 -7.30 6.89
N VAL A 126 -49.84 -7.65 5.66
CA VAL A 126 -49.69 -6.67 4.56
C VAL A 126 -50.33 -7.22 3.28
N PRO A 127 -51.53 -6.74 2.91
CA PRO A 127 -52.10 -6.97 1.57
C PRO A 127 -51.40 -6.09 0.52
N GLN A 128 -51.15 -6.67 -0.64
CA GLN A 128 -50.50 -6.04 -1.78
C GLN A 128 -51.51 -5.28 -2.66
N LEU A 129 -51.41 -3.95 -2.72
CA LEU A 129 -52.18 -3.03 -3.58
C LEU A 129 -51.23 -1.85 -3.87
N GLY A 130 -50.93 -1.40 -5.10
CA GLY A 130 -51.78 -1.09 -6.25
C GLY A 130 -51.59 0.41 -6.54
N ALA A 131 -50.85 0.77 -7.60
CA ALA A 131 -50.49 2.16 -7.92
C ALA A 131 -51.71 3.03 -8.29
N PRO A 132 -51.66 4.36 -8.03
CA PRO A 132 -52.34 5.29 -8.92
C PRO A 132 -51.60 6.59 -9.28
N ASP A 133 -52.20 7.21 -10.29
CA ASP A 133 -51.81 8.23 -11.27
C ASP A 133 -51.74 9.69 -10.76
N THR A 134 -51.16 10.51 -11.63
CA THR A 134 -50.66 11.90 -11.58
C THR A 134 -51.69 13.04 -11.35
N GLY A 135 -51.20 14.18 -10.84
CA GLY A 135 -51.89 15.49 -10.85
C GLY A 135 -51.15 16.60 -10.06
N ASP A 136 -50.79 17.70 -10.76
CA ASP A 136 -50.03 18.92 -10.40
C ASP A 136 -50.43 19.61 -9.05
N VAL A 137 -49.62 20.42 -8.32
CA VAL A 137 -48.87 21.64 -8.72
C VAL A 137 -47.78 22.08 -7.68
N ASP A 138 -46.66 22.60 -8.19
CA ASP A 138 -45.96 23.87 -7.85
C ASP A 138 -44.70 24.02 -6.94
N THR A 139 -43.73 24.74 -7.53
CA THR A 139 -42.69 25.66 -6.99
C THR A 139 -41.35 25.25 -6.37
N THR A 140 -40.93 23.99 -6.27
CA THR A 140 -39.56 23.67 -5.76
C THR A 140 -38.68 22.84 -6.69
N ALA A 141 -39.23 22.39 -7.82
CA ALA A 141 -38.56 21.53 -8.79
C ALA A 141 -37.66 22.25 -9.82
N LYS A 142 -37.25 23.52 -9.62
CA LYS A 142 -36.47 24.25 -10.65
C LYS A 142 -35.12 24.84 -10.23
N ALA A 143 -34.71 24.77 -8.97
CA ALA A 143 -33.49 25.47 -8.52
C ALA A 143 -32.37 24.61 -7.90
N GLN A 144 -32.55 23.28 -7.77
CA GLN A 144 -31.48 22.39 -7.24
C GLN A 144 -31.11 21.24 -8.18
N ALA A 145 -31.62 21.26 -9.41
CA ALA A 145 -31.02 20.53 -10.51
C ALA A 145 -29.64 21.15 -10.81
N SER A 146 -28.60 20.30 -10.88
CA SER A 146 -27.17 20.65 -10.94
C SER A 146 -26.62 20.96 -9.54
N VAL A 147 -26.14 19.99 -8.77
CA VAL A 147 -24.88 19.27 -9.01
C VAL A 147 -24.98 17.84 -8.41
N LEU A 148 -24.88 16.83 -9.27
CA LEU A 148 -24.76 15.36 -9.03
C LEU A 148 -26.06 14.54 -8.85
N ASN A 149 -26.64 14.19 -10.01
CA ASN A 149 -27.57 13.10 -10.32
C ASN A 149 -28.82 12.96 -9.44
N ALA A 150 -29.65 14.01 -9.49
CA ALA A 150 -30.99 14.04 -8.89
C ALA A 150 -31.90 12.87 -9.32
N GLU A 151 -31.71 12.29 -10.51
CA GLU A 151 -32.51 11.15 -10.98
C GLU A 151 -32.07 9.82 -10.33
N ALA A 152 -30.78 9.65 -10.02
CA ALA A 152 -30.28 8.46 -9.32
C ALA A 152 -30.51 8.53 -7.80
N LEU A 153 -30.59 9.75 -7.24
CA LEU A 153 -30.97 9.99 -5.84
C LEU A 153 -32.49 10.00 -5.65
N ALA A 154 -33.29 10.19 -6.71
CA ALA A 154 -34.75 10.13 -6.63
C ALA A 154 -35.28 8.71 -6.39
N GLU A 155 -34.51 7.68 -6.75
CA GLU A 155 -34.86 6.28 -6.53
C GLU A 155 -34.28 5.69 -5.23
N PHE A 156 -33.53 6.50 -4.47
CA PHE A 156 -32.99 6.12 -3.17
C PHE A 156 -33.99 6.50 -2.08
N ASP A 157 -34.65 5.51 -1.46
CA ASP A 157 -35.49 5.74 -0.27
C ASP A 157 -34.61 5.73 1.00
N PRO A 158 -34.35 6.88 1.65
CA PRO A 158 -33.53 6.95 2.85
C PRO A 158 -34.19 6.35 4.10
N GLN A 159 -35.48 6.00 4.04
CA GLN A 159 -36.20 5.34 5.15
C GLN A 159 -36.21 3.81 5.02
N THR A 160 -35.98 3.26 3.82
CA THR A 160 -36.00 1.81 3.57
C THR A 160 -34.73 1.22 2.96
N GLY A 161 -33.82 2.07 2.45
CA GLY A 161 -32.50 1.66 1.96
C GLY A 161 -32.49 0.84 0.67
N GLN A 162 -33.57 0.85 -0.12
CA GLN A 162 -33.63 0.12 -1.39
C GLN A 162 -33.69 1.07 -2.59
N THR A 163 -32.93 0.73 -3.63
CA THR A 163 -32.96 1.36 -4.97
C THR A 163 -33.55 0.36 -5.98
N GLY A 164 -34.45 0.84 -6.84
CA GLY A 164 -34.92 0.07 -7.99
C GLY A 164 -33.79 -0.13 -9.01
N ALA A 165 -33.68 -1.36 -9.55
CA ALA A 165 -32.71 -1.80 -10.57
C ALA A 165 -31.21 -1.84 -10.17
N ASP A 166 -30.83 -2.94 -9.50
CA ASP A 166 -29.59 -3.72 -9.63
C ASP A 166 -28.21 -3.03 -9.65
N LYS A 167 -28.06 -1.78 -9.20
CA LYS A 167 -26.74 -1.17 -8.96
C LYS A 167 -26.63 -0.69 -7.53
N GLN A 168 -25.90 -1.44 -6.71
CA GLN A 168 -25.58 -1.06 -5.35
C GLN A 168 -24.29 -0.23 -5.34
N ILE A 169 -24.28 0.85 -4.56
CA ILE A 169 -23.05 1.62 -4.31
C ILE A 169 -22.21 0.81 -3.33
N ARG A 170 -20.96 0.54 -3.69
CA ARG A 170 -19.98 -0.09 -2.81
C ARG A 170 -18.92 0.93 -2.43
N TRP A 171 -18.66 1.05 -1.14
CA TRP A 171 -17.58 1.88 -0.63
C TRP A 171 -16.45 0.97 -0.14
N LEU A 172 -15.27 1.15 -0.73
CA LEU A 172 -14.05 0.49 -0.28
C LEU A 172 -13.23 1.51 0.50
N MET A 173 -13.03 1.23 1.78
CA MET A 173 -12.14 2.01 2.64
C MET A 173 -10.85 1.23 2.86
N SER A 174 -9.71 1.86 2.60
CA SER A 174 -8.41 1.19 2.77
C SER A 174 -7.41 2.13 3.39
N SER A 175 -6.66 1.62 4.37
CA SER A 175 -5.65 2.41 5.06
C SER A 175 -4.25 2.04 4.58
N ASP A 176 -3.69 2.87 3.71
CA ASP A 176 -2.36 2.70 3.12
C ASP A 176 -1.21 3.14 4.07
N VAL A 177 -0.03 2.55 3.88
CA VAL A 177 1.21 2.77 4.64
C VAL A 177 2.42 2.25 3.85
N CYS A 178 3.64 2.68 4.23
CA CYS A 178 4.87 2.05 3.74
C CYS A 178 4.85 0.53 3.96
N LYS A 179 5.32 -0.22 2.96
CA LYS A 179 5.28 -1.69 2.95
C LYS A 179 6.39 -2.37 3.74
N HIS A 180 7.45 -1.64 4.12
CA HIS A 180 8.62 -2.22 4.81
C HIS A 180 9.10 -3.53 4.12
N CYS A 181 9.37 -3.41 2.81
CA CYS A 181 9.66 -4.53 1.92
C CYS A 181 10.83 -5.41 2.41
N THR A 182 10.78 -6.70 2.06
CA THR A 182 11.90 -7.64 2.26
C THR A 182 13.12 -7.19 1.45
N HIS A 183 12.94 -6.92 0.16
CA HIS A 183 13.89 -6.17 -0.66
C HIS A 183 13.38 -4.75 -0.81
N ALA A 184 14.09 -3.79 -0.20
CA ALA A 184 13.65 -2.42 -0.12
C ALA A 184 14.48 -1.54 -1.05
N GLY A 185 13.95 -1.26 -2.25
CA GLY A 185 14.65 -0.42 -3.24
C GLY A 185 15.10 0.92 -2.69
N CYS A 186 14.34 1.53 -1.77
CA CYS A 186 14.72 2.78 -1.10
C CYS A 186 15.98 2.64 -0.23
N LEU A 187 16.13 1.51 0.47
CA LEU A 187 17.33 1.20 1.25
C LEU A 187 18.51 0.95 0.30
N ASP A 188 18.32 0.15 -0.73
CA ASP A 188 19.39 -0.27 -1.65
C ASP A 188 20.04 0.91 -2.40
N VAL A 189 19.28 1.95 -2.71
CA VAL A 189 19.78 3.12 -3.46
C VAL A 189 20.30 4.25 -2.57
N CYS A 190 20.19 4.14 -1.24
CA CYS A 190 20.56 5.23 -0.33
C CYS A 190 22.08 5.37 -0.24
N PRO A 191 22.69 6.46 -0.77
CA PRO A 191 24.15 6.58 -0.82
C PRO A 191 24.78 6.92 0.53
N THR A 192 23.99 7.44 1.49
CA THR A 192 24.49 7.87 2.79
C THR A 192 24.33 6.81 3.89
N GLY A 193 23.58 5.74 3.63
CA GLY A 193 23.16 4.80 4.68
C GLY A 193 22.10 5.36 5.63
N ALA A 194 21.44 6.47 5.27
CA ALA A 194 20.34 7.02 6.08
C ALA A 194 19.13 6.09 6.14
N LEU A 195 18.90 5.27 5.13
CA LEU A 195 17.92 4.19 5.17
C LEU A 195 18.58 2.91 5.64
N PHE A 196 18.02 2.29 6.67
CA PHE A 196 18.55 1.07 7.26
C PHE A 196 17.40 0.13 7.64
N ARG A 197 17.75 -1.13 7.85
CA ARG A 197 16.83 -2.14 8.39
C ARG A 197 17.10 -2.30 9.89
N THR A 198 16.04 -2.33 10.67
CA THR A 198 16.08 -2.51 12.13
C THR A 198 16.14 -3.98 12.51
N GLU A 199 16.39 -4.25 13.79
CA GLU A 199 16.34 -5.57 14.41
C GLU A 199 14.96 -6.24 14.30
N PHE A 200 13.89 -5.45 14.12
CA PHE A 200 12.52 -5.93 13.92
C PHE A 200 12.19 -6.23 12.45
N GLY A 201 13.17 -6.10 11.55
CA GLY A 201 13.01 -6.31 10.11
C GLY A 201 12.30 -5.15 9.39
N THR A 202 12.15 -3.99 10.04
CA THR A 202 11.49 -2.80 9.49
C THR A 202 12.51 -1.87 8.84
N VAL A 203 12.15 -1.25 7.71
CA VAL A 203 13.00 -0.23 7.07
C VAL A 203 12.72 1.16 7.66
N VAL A 204 13.74 1.93 8.06
CA VAL A 204 13.61 3.23 8.73
C VAL A 204 14.55 4.27 8.11
N VAL A 205 14.16 5.55 8.11
CA VAL A 205 15.02 6.68 7.72
C VAL A 205 15.60 7.34 8.97
N GLN A 206 16.92 7.46 9.05
CA GLN A 206 17.65 8.28 10.02
C GLN A 206 17.76 9.70 9.50
N GLN A 207 16.99 10.61 10.10
CA GLN A 207 16.82 11.98 9.61
C GLN A 207 18.07 12.83 9.78
N ASP A 208 18.91 12.53 10.76
CA ASP A 208 20.19 13.20 11.00
C ASP A 208 21.28 12.81 9.99
N ILE A 209 21.17 11.64 9.35
CA ILE A 209 22.10 11.16 8.30
C ILE A 209 21.61 11.54 6.89
N CYS A 210 20.31 11.75 6.72
CA CYS A 210 19.73 12.07 5.42
C CYS A 210 20.25 13.40 4.87
N ASN A 211 20.83 13.38 3.66
CA ASN A 211 21.29 14.57 2.95
C ASN A 211 20.31 15.11 1.91
N GLY A 212 19.11 14.52 1.79
CA GLY A 212 18.07 14.98 0.87
C GLY A 212 18.34 14.72 -0.63
N CYS A 213 19.21 13.78 -1.01
CA CYS A 213 19.48 13.51 -2.43
C CYS A 213 18.27 12.96 -3.23
N GLY A 214 17.26 12.41 -2.54
CA GLY A 214 16.02 11.98 -3.17
C GLY A 214 16.05 10.68 -3.96
N TYR A 215 17.17 9.98 -4.06
CA TYR A 215 17.29 8.75 -4.88
C TYR A 215 16.31 7.64 -4.46
N CYS A 216 15.98 7.60 -3.19
CA CYS A 216 15.03 6.65 -2.64
C CYS A 216 13.57 6.88 -3.10
N VAL A 217 13.20 8.11 -3.49
CA VAL A 217 11.83 8.45 -3.94
C VAL A 217 11.44 7.66 -5.21
N PRO A 218 12.14 7.79 -6.36
CA PRO A 218 11.79 7.04 -7.57
C PRO A 218 12.09 5.53 -7.46
N SER A 219 12.89 5.09 -6.50
CA SER A 219 13.19 3.66 -6.30
C SER A 219 12.08 2.89 -5.59
N CYS A 220 11.15 3.59 -4.93
CA CYS A 220 10.08 2.93 -4.20
C CYS A 220 8.96 2.55 -5.17
N PRO A 221 8.66 1.24 -5.37
CA PRO A 221 7.63 0.83 -6.32
C PRO A 221 6.21 1.27 -5.89
N TYR A 222 6.05 1.63 -4.61
CA TYR A 222 4.76 2.06 -4.04
C TYR A 222 4.64 3.59 -3.91
N GLY A 223 5.68 4.37 -4.20
CA GLY A 223 5.62 5.84 -4.11
C GLY A 223 5.38 6.42 -2.69
N VAL A 224 5.71 5.68 -1.63
CA VAL A 224 5.36 6.04 -0.23
C VAL A 224 6.40 6.86 0.53
N ILE A 225 7.58 7.05 -0.04
CA ILE A 225 8.68 7.85 0.54
C ILE A 225 8.83 9.12 -0.29
N ASP A 226 8.87 10.26 0.38
CA ASP A 226 8.90 11.55 -0.30
C ASP A 226 9.77 12.58 0.44
N GLN A 227 10.22 13.60 -0.29
CA GLN A 227 11.02 14.70 0.24
C GLN A 227 10.13 15.81 0.80
N ARG A 228 10.44 16.25 2.01
CA ARG A 228 9.78 17.42 2.60
C ARG A 228 10.39 18.69 2.02
N LYS A 229 9.56 19.55 1.42
CA LYS A 229 10.02 20.72 0.63
C LYS A 229 10.91 21.71 1.39
N ASP A 230 10.64 21.97 2.67
CA ASP A 230 11.42 22.93 3.48
C ASP A 230 12.67 22.31 4.13
N ASP A 231 12.65 21.00 4.36
CA ASP A 231 13.70 20.27 5.06
C ASP A 231 14.68 19.61 4.08
N GLY A 232 14.24 19.36 2.84
CA GLY A 232 14.97 18.61 1.81
C GLY A 232 15.14 17.12 2.12
N ARG A 233 15.01 16.71 3.38
CA ARG A 233 15.09 15.31 3.82
C ARG A 233 13.87 14.49 3.43
N VAL A 234 14.05 13.17 3.38
CA VAL A 234 13.00 12.22 3.01
C VAL A 234 12.32 11.64 4.24
N PHE A 235 11.02 11.38 4.12
CA PHE A 235 10.20 10.88 5.21
C PHE A 235 9.24 9.80 4.72
N LYS A 236 8.93 8.87 5.61
CA LYS A 236 7.96 7.78 5.42
C LYS A 236 7.64 7.16 6.78
N CYS A 237 6.66 6.26 6.81
CA CYS A 237 6.41 5.42 7.98
C CYS A 237 7.68 4.68 8.44
N THR A 238 7.87 4.65 9.77
CA THR A 238 8.98 3.99 10.47
C THR A 238 8.53 2.70 11.17
N MET A 239 7.28 2.26 10.95
CA MET A 239 6.58 1.29 11.79
C MET A 239 6.63 1.65 13.28
N CYS A 240 6.69 2.94 13.61
CA CYS A 240 6.90 3.44 14.97
C CYS A 240 8.09 2.75 15.66
N TYR A 241 9.25 2.69 15.00
CA TYR A 241 10.45 2.03 15.53
C TYR A 241 10.77 2.42 16.98
N ASP A 242 10.60 3.70 17.31
CA ASP A 242 10.71 4.26 18.67
C ASP A 242 9.75 3.62 19.70
N ARG A 243 8.53 3.25 19.29
CA ARG A 243 7.60 2.48 20.12
C ARG A 243 8.02 1.02 20.21
N LEU A 244 8.49 0.45 19.11
CA LEU A 244 8.90 -0.96 19.07
C LEU A 244 10.06 -1.24 20.02
N THR A 245 11.04 -0.32 20.09
CA THR A 245 12.17 -0.43 21.03
C THR A 245 11.73 -0.43 22.50
N ASP A 246 10.55 0.15 22.80
CA ASP A 246 9.94 0.16 24.12
C ASP A 246 8.90 -0.96 24.32
N GLY A 247 8.78 -1.89 23.38
CA GLY A 247 7.80 -2.99 23.43
C GLY A 247 6.35 -2.55 23.23
N LEU A 248 6.13 -1.36 22.66
CA LEU A 248 4.82 -0.80 22.40
C LEU A 248 4.37 -1.04 20.96
N GLN A 249 3.08 -1.33 20.79
CA GLN A 249 2.46 -1.45 19.46
C GLN A 249 2.44 -0.08 18.75
N PRO A 250 2.61 -0.02 17.41
CA PRO A 250 2.53 1.23 16.64
C PRO A 250 1.23 2.02 16.88
N ALA A 251 1.33 3.35 16.82
CA ALA A 251 0.22 4.24 17.16
C ALA A 251 -1.03 4.01 16.28
N CYS A 252 -0.83 3.83 14.98
CA CYS A 252 -1.93 3.62 14.04
C CYS A 252 -2.67 2.29 14.24
N ALA A 253 -1.97 1.24 14.69
CA ALA A 253 -2.58 -0.05 15.01
C ALA A 253 -3.28 -0.01 16.38
N THR A 254 -2.70 0.69 17.36
CA THR A 254 -3.31 0.94 18.67
C THR A 254 -4.64 1.72 18.55
N ALA A 255 -4.69 2.68 17.63
CA ALA A 255 -5.85 3.54 17.43
C ALA A 255 -6.98 2.91 16.59
N CYS A 256 -6.77 1.74 15.98
CA CYS A 256 -7.74 1.15 15.06
C CYS A 256 -8.92 0.50 15.82
N PRO A 257 -10.15 1.07 15.76
CA PRO A 257 -11.25 0.59 16.59
C PRO A 257 -11.82 -0.76 16.13
N THR A 258 -11.69 -1.07 14.84
CA THR A 258 -12.24 -2.30 14.24
C THR A 258 -11.20 -3.41 14.09
N GLN A 259 -9.97 -3.18 14.53
CA GLN A 259 -8.84 -4.08 14.28
C GLN A 259 -8.63 -4.40 12.79
N SER A 260 -9.02 -3.46 11.90
CA SER A 260 -8.62 -3.48 10.49
C SER A 260 -7.10 -3.47 10.37
N ILE A 261 -6.40 -2.78 11.27
CA ILE A 261 -4.95 -2.72 11.31
C ILE A 261 -4.49 -3.58 12.47
N GLN A 262 -3.77 -4.65 12.15
CA GLN A 262 -3.26 -5.60 13.13
C GLN A 262 -1.73 -5.57 13.09
N PHE A 263 -1.10 -5.72 14.25
CA PHE A 263 0.35 -5.67 14.42
C PHE A 263 0.81 -6.84 15.28
N GLY A 264 1.98 -7.39 14.98
CA GLY A 264 2.56 -8.53 15.69
C GLY A 264 3.65 -9.22 14.86
N ASP A 265 3.98 -10.44 15.26
CA ASP A 265 4.89 -11.33 14.52
C ASP A 265 4.37 -11.57 13.10
N LEU A 266 5.23 -11.39 12.09
CA LEU A 266 4.82 -11.41 10.68
C LEU A 266 4.21 -12.76 10.27
N ASP A 267 4.82 -13.87 10.68
CA ASP A 267 4.36 -15.23 10.35
C ASP A 267 2.95 -15.51 10.93
N GLU A 268 2.69 -15.03 12.15
CA GLU A 268 1.39 -15.18 12.80
C GLU A 268 0.32 -14.34 12.10
N LEU A 269 0.67 -13.11 11.73
CA LEU A 269 -0.20 -12.23 10.94
C LEU A 269 -0.50 -12.84 9.57
N GLN A 270 0.51 -13.42 8.91
CA GLN A 270 0.35 -14.13 7.66
C GLN A 270 -0.60 -15.32 7.82
N ALA A 271 -0.41 -16.18 8.81
CA ALA A 271 -1.32 -17.31 9.05
C ALA A 271 -2.78 -16.84 9.29
N ARG A 272 -2.97 -15.77 10.06
CA ARG A 272 -4.29 -15.16 10.27
C ARG A 272 -4.91 -14.64 8.98
N ALA A 273 -4.11 -14.00 8.13
CA ALA A 273 -4.58 -13.44 6.88
C ALA A 273 -5.04 -14.50 5.87
N ASP A 274 -4.35 -15.65 5.81
CA ASP A 274 -4.78 -16.80 4.99
C ASP A 274 -6.13 -17.34 5.44
N ALA A 275 -6.30 -17.53 6.76
CA ALA A 275 -7.57 -17.98 7.32
C ALA A 275 -8.70 -16.98 7.03
N ARG A 276 -8.41 -15.66 7.11
CA ARG A 276 -9.37 -14.61 6.81
C ARG A 276 -9.73 -14.58 5.32
N LEU A 277 -8.76 -14.73 4.43
CA LEU A 277 -8.99 -14.84 2.98
C LEU A 277 -9.88 -16.05 2.66
N ALA A 278 -9.55 -17.23 3.19
CA ALA A 278 -10.35 -18.44 3.01
C ALA A 278 -11.80 -18.23 3.47
N THR A 279 -11.99 -17.60 4.64
CA THR A 279 -13.34 -17.26 5.15
C THR A 279 -14.12 -16.36 4.17
N LEU A 280 -13.48 -15.34 3.60
CA LEU A 280 -14.14 -14.44 2.64
C LEU A 280 -14.49 -15.14 1.33
N GLN A 281 -13.60 -16.00 0.84
CA GLN A 281 -13.82 -16.79 -0.38
C GLN A 281 -14.96 -17.80 -0.18
N GLU A 282 -15.04 -18.47 0.97
CA GLU A 282 -16.16 -19.34 1.35
C GLU A 282 -17.49 -18.58 1.45
N GLN A 283 -17.44 -17.29 1.82
CA GLN A 283 -18.60 -16.39 1.87
C GLN A 283 -19.00 -15.81 0.51
N GLY A 284 -18.34 -16.22 -0.58
CA GLY A 284 -18.64 -15.79 -1.94
C GLY A 284 -17.95 -14.50 -2.37
N VAL A 285 -17.00 -13.97 -1.58
CA VAL A 285 -16.23 -12.78 -1.94
C VAL A 285 -15.03 -13.18 -2.82
N GLU A 286 -15.32 -13.56 -4.07
CA GLU A 286 -14.34 -14.14 -5.00
C GLU A 286 -13.19 -13.19 -5.34
N THR A 287 -13.41 -11.88 -5.28
CA THR A 287 -12.39 -10.85 -5.58
C THR A 287 -11.39 -10.64 -4.43
N ALA A 288 -11.63 -11.23 -3.26
CA ALA A 288 -10.77 -11.10 -2.10
C ALA A 288 -9.37 -11.71 -2.36
N ARG A 289 -8.33 -10.99 -1.95
CA ARG A 289 -6.93 -11.40 -2.16
C ARG A 289 -5.98 -10.80 -1.14
N LEU A 290 -4.83 -11.42 -0.97
CA LEU A 290 -3.73 -10.88 -0.16
C LEU A 290 -2.72 -10.16 -1.07
N TYR A 291 -2.29 -8.97 -0.65
CA TYR A 291 -1.39 -8.09 -1.39
C TYR A 291 -0.14 -7.76 -0.57
N GLY A 292 1.05 -7.97 -1.15
CA GLY A 292 2.35 -7.82 -0.47
C GLY A 292 2.70 -8.96 0.50
N ARG A 293 1.92 -10.05 0.47
CA ARG A 293 2.15 -11.24 1.30
C ARG A 293 3.11 -12.23 0.66
N ASP A 294 3.03 -12.36 -0.66
CA ASP A 294 3.78 -13.36 -1.43
C ASP A 294 5.28 -13.08 -1.35
N GLU A 295 6.05 -14.03 -0.82
CA GLU A 295 7.50 -13.92 -0.68
C GLU A 295 8.25 -14.11 -2.00
N ASP A 296 7.58 -14.67 -3.00
CA ASP A 296 8.11 -14.83 -4.35
C ASP A 296 7.80 -13.62 -5.25
N ASP A 297 7.16 -12.57 -4.70
CA ASP A 297 6.85 -11.35 -5.43
C ASP A 297 8.10 -10.51 -5.76
N GLY A 298 7.90 -9.44 -6.55
CA GLY A 298 8.98 -8.57 -7.00
C GLY A 298 9.72 -7.81 -5.89
N VAL A 299 9.26 -7.85 -4.65
CA VAL A 299 9.91 -7.24 -3.48
C VAL A 299 10.26 -8.25 -2.38
N GLY A 300 10.04 -9.56 -2.60
CA GLY A 300 10.29 -10.62 -1.63
C GLY A 300 9.26 -10.68 -0.48
N GLY A 301 8.07 -10.14 -0.69
CA GLY A 301 7.07 -9.90 0.33
C GLY A 301 7.31 -8.62 1.15
N ALA A 302 6.35 -8.27 2.01
CA ALA A 302 6.32 -7.01 2.73
C ALA A 302 6.10 -7.19 4.24
N GLY A 303 6.72 -6.31 5.03
CA GLY A 303 6.41 -6.18 6.45
C GLY A 303 5.05 -5.53 6.71
N ALA A 304 4.42 -4.89 5.73
CA ALA A 304 3.03 -4.45 5.81
C ALA A 304 2.28 -4.89 4.56
N PHE A 305 1.29 -5.77 4.77
CA PHE A 305 0.53 -6.42 3.71
C PHE A 305 -0.98 -6.33 3.99
N PHE A 306 -1.79 -6.61 2.97
CA PHE A 306 -3.21 -6.22 2.95
C PHE A 306 -4.11 -7.38 2.51
N LEU A 307 -5.29 -7.49 3.11
CA LEU A 307 -6.42 -8.18 2.49
C LEU A 307 -7.25 -7.14 1.74
N LEU A 308 -7.26 -7.26 0.42
CA LEU A 308 -8.03 -6.40 -0.49
C LEU A 308 -9.30 -7.13 -0.90
N LEU A 309 -10.39 -6.38 -1.04
CA LEU A 309 -11.65 -6.91 -1.55
C LEU A 309 -11.83 -6.73 -3.08
N ASP A 310 -10.78 -6.30 -3.76
CA ASP A 310 -10.77 -5.99 -5.20
C ASP A 310 -9.32 -6.00 -5.73
N GLU A 311 -9.15 -5.72 -7.02
CA GLU A 311 -7.83 -5.57 -7.65
C GLU A 311 -6.98 -4.47 -6.97
N PRO A 312 -5.65 -4.64 -6.81
CA PRO A 312 -4.78 -3.64 -6.19
C PRO A 312 -4.91 -2.23 -6.80
N GLU A 313 -5.10 -2.14 -8.11
CA GLU A 313 -5.21 -0.89 -8.86
C GLU A 313 -6.42 -0.06 -8.44
N VAL A 314 -7.50 -0.71 -7.98
CA VAL A 314 -8.67 -0.02 -7.40
C VAL A 314 -8.28 0.79 -6.18
N TYR A 315 -7.29 0.34 -5.43
CA TYR A 315 -6.75 1.00 -4.25
C TYR A 315 -5.57 1.93 -4.58
N GLY A 316 -5.25 2.13 -5.86
CA GLY A 316 -4.06 2.89 -6.28
C GLY A 316 -2.74 2.15 -6.03
N LEU A 317 -2.79 0.85 -5.77
CA LEU A 317 -1.60 0.03 -5.53
C LEU A 317 -1.10 -0.58 -6.85
N PRO A 318 0.23 -0.66 -7.08
CA PRO A 318 0.78 -1.32 -8.25
C PRO A 318 0.48 -2.83 -8.22
N PRO A 319 0.04 -3.46 -9.33
CA PRO A 319 -0.32 -4.89 -9.33
C PRO A 319 0.87 -5.83 -9.12
N ASP A 320 2.02 -5.49 -9.72
CA ASP A 320 3.28 -6.25 -9.63
C ASP A 320 4.42 -5.29 -9.24
N PRO A 321 4.57 -4.95 -7.94
CA PRO A 321 5.64 -4.09 -7.47
C PRO A 321 6.99 -4.82 -7.53
N VAL A 322 7.99 -4.18 -8.12
CA VAL A 322 9.31 -4.78 -8.34
C VAL A 322 10.42 -3.84 -7.85
N VAL A 323 11.43 -4.39 -7.17
CA VAL A 323 12.61 -3.60 -6.83
C VAL A 323 13.48 -3.34 -8.06
N THR A 324 14.11 -2.16 -8.10
CA THR A 324 15.05 -1.78 -9.17
C THR A 324 16.29 -2.67 -9.21
N THR A 325 16.63 -3.33 -8.10
CA THR A 325 17.77 -4.26 -7.99
C THR A 325 17.53 -5.60 -8.67
N ARG A 326 16.27 -5.98 -8.93
CA ARG A 326 15.91 -7.25 -9.58
C ARG A 326 16.57 -7.44 -10.94
N ASP A 327 16.62 -6.36 -11.72
CA ASP A 327 17.09 -6.41 -13.12
C ASP A 327 18.60 -6.17 -13.25
N LEU A 328 19.31 -5.86 -12.16
CA LEU A 328 20.76 -5.60 -12.17
C LEU A 328 21.58 -6.70 -12.83
N PRO A 329 21.37 -8.02 -12.54
CA PRO A 329 22.14 -9.06 -13.19
C PRO A 329 21.97 -9.08 -14.72
N ALA A 330 20.77 -8.79 -15.22
CA ALA A 330 20.50 -8.70 -16.66
C ALA A 330 21.15 -7.46 -17.27
N MET A 331 21.07 -6.31 -16.59
CA MET A 331 21.71 -5.06 -17.01
C MET A 331 23.23 -5.21 -17.11
N TRP A 332 23.88 -5.85 -16.13
CA TRP A 332 25.32 -6.10 -16.16
C TRP A 332 25.75 -7.04 -17.28
N LYS A 333 24.94 -8.08 -17.58
CA LYS A 333 25.17 -8.95 -18.74
C LYS A 333 25.08 -8.17 -20.06
N ALA A 334 24.07 -7.29 -20.19
CA ALA A 334 23.92 -6.45 -21.37
C ALA A 334 25.10 -5.46 -21.52
N ALA A 335 25.51 -4.80 -20.43
CA ALA A 335 26.65 -3.90 -20.41
C ALA A 335 27.97 -4.60 -20.79
N ALA A 336 28.22 -5.79 -20.23
CA ALA A 336 29.39 -6.59 -20.58
C ALA A 336 29.39 -7.00 -22.07
N THR A 337 28.22 -7.37 -22.60
CA THR A 337 28.06 -7.70 -24.02
C THR A 337 28.34 -6.48 -24.90
N GLY A 338 27.83 -5.30 -24.53
CA GLY A 338 28.11 -4.04 -25.21
C GLY A 338 29.60 -3.68 -25.21
N ALA A 339 30.26 -3.81 -24.06
CA ALA A 339 31.69 -3.57 -23.94
C ALA A 339 32.52 -4.54 -24.80
N ALA A 340 32.17 -5.83 -24.82
CA ALA A 340 32.83 -6.83 -25.65
C ALA A 340 32.69 -6.52 -27.16
N MET A 341 31.50 -6.07 -27.60
CA MET A 341 31.29 -5.63 -28.98
C MET A 341 32.17 -4.43 -29.35
N MET A 342 32.23 -3.42 -28.47
CA MET A 342 33.09 -2.24 -28.67
C MET A 342 34.57 -2.63 -28.80
N VAL A 343 35.06 -3.54 -27.95
CA VAL A 343 36.43 -4.06 -28.03
C VAL A 343 36.65 -4.84 -29.33
N GLY A 344 35.69 -5.68 -29.74
CA GLY A 344 35.76 -6.42 -30.99
C GLY A 344 35.83 -5.52 -32.23
N VAL A 345 35.05 -4.44 -32.26
CA VAL A 345 35.09 -3.42 -33.33
C VAL A 345 36.44 -2.70 -33.35
N ALA A 346 36.95 -2.30 -32.18
CA ALA A 346 38.26 -1.64 -32.10
C ALA A 346 39.40 -2.56 -32.58
N LEU A 347 39.41 -3.83 -32.15
CA LEU A 347 40.42 -4.80 -32.56
C LEU A 347 40.36 -5.11 -34.06
N SER A 348 39.16 -5.27 -34.63
CA SER A 348 38.99 -5.51 -36.06
C SER A 348 39.41 -4.29 -36.90
N ALA A 349 39.15 -3.06 -36.45
CA ALA A 349 39.65 -1.85 -37.08
C ALA A 349 41.19 -1.77 -37.07
N VAL A 350 41.84 -2.07 -35.94
CA VAL A 350 43.31 -2.05 -35.79
C VAL A 350 43.99 -3.18 -36.59
N LEU A 351 43.42 -4.38 -36.58
CA LEU A 351 43.96 -5.50 -37.35
C LEU A 351 43.72 -5.34 -38.85
N GLY A 352 42.60 -4.72 -39.25
CA GLY A 352 42.28 -4.40 -40.63
C GLY A 352 43.18 -3.33 -41.23
N SER A 353 43.57 -2.30 -40.45
CA SER A 353 44.48 -1.25 -40.92
C SER A 353 45.92 -1.72 -41.09
N ARG A 354 46.36 -2.74 -40.33
CA ARG A 354 47.69 -3.37 -40.48
C ARG A 354 47.83 -4.29 -41.69
N ARG A 355 46.72 -4.67 -42.34
CA ARG A 355 46.71 -5.55 -43.52
C ARG A 355 46.61 -4.80 -44.85
N ARG A 356 46.47 -3.47 -44.84
CA ARG A 356 46.55 -2.61 -46.01
C ARG A 356 47.94 -1.99 -46.12
#